data_AF-A0A2D4FVZ6-F1
#
_entry.id   AF-A0A2D4FVZ6-F1
#
_cell.length_a   1.000
_cell.length_b   1.000
_cell.length_c   1.000
_cell.angle_alpha   90.00
_cell.angle_beta   90.00
_cell.angle_gamma   90.00
#
_symmetry.space_group_name_H-M   'P 1'
#
loop_
_entity.id
_entity.type
_entity.pdbx_description
1 polymer ?
#
loop_
_entity_poly.entity_id
_entity_poly.type
_entity_poly.pdbx_seq_one_letter_code
_entity_poly.pdbx_strand_id
1 'polypeptide(L)'
;MYLQAREPIILNFNPFMAFSPDPKPEYNDQLVKATNMTVAALRFLKTLRAGILEPEVFHLNPSKSDTPGFKKLIRFVPSSLSWFGAYMVNAYPLDMSQYFRL
;
A
#
# COMPACT_ATOMS: atom_id res chain seq x y z
N MET A 1 16.98 -15.08 -11.18
CA MET A 1 16.85 -14.06 -12.24
C MET A 1 17.43 -12.72 -11.76
N TYR A 2 16.69 -11.82 -11.08
CA TYR A 2 17.19 -10.48 -10.74
C TYR A 2 18.47 -10.44 -9.88
N LEU A 3 18.55 -11.21 -8.78
CA LEU A 3 19.72 -11.20 -7.88
C LEU A 3 21.00 -11.81 -8.48
N GLN A 4 20.88 -12.55 -9.58
CA GLN A 4 22.00 -13.21 -10.27
C GLN A 4 22.41 -12.48 -11.55
N ALA A 5 21.61 -11.51 -12.00
CA ALA A 5 21.92 -10.66 -13.13
C ALA A 5 23.24 -9.91 -12.87
N ARG A 6 24.02 -9.67 -13.92
CA ARG A 6 25.37 -9.07 -13.81
C ARG A 6 25.41 -7.66 -14.42
N GLU A 7 24.33 -7.28 -15.09
CA GLU A 7 24.09 -5.95 -15.63
C GLU A 7 23.93 -4.94 -14.48
N PRO A 8 24.38 -3.68 -14.65
CA PRO A 8 24.16 -2.63 -13.66
C PRO A 8 22.68 -2.40 -13.39
N ILE A 9 22.33 -2.07 -12.14
CA ILE A 9 20.92 -1.81 -11.76
C ILE A 9 20.33 -0.54 -12.37
N ILE A 10 21.18 0.43 -12.68
CA ILE A 10 20.79 1.70 -13.31
C ILE A 10 20.44 1.40 -14.78
N LEU A 11 19.32 1.95 -15.26
CA LEU A 11 18.71 1.72 -16.58
C LEU A 11 18.15 0.32 -16.85
N ASN A 12 18.82 -0.76 -16.42
CA ASN A 12 18.36 -2.12 -16.73
C ASN A 12 17.22 -2.59 -15.81
N PHE A 13 17.19 -2.12 -14.56
CA PHE A 13 16.24 -2.62 -13.56
C PHE A 13 15.52 -1.53 -12.79
N ASN A 14 16.20 -0.48 -12.34
CA ASN A 14 15.61 0.53 -11.45
C ASN A 14 14.64 1.46 -12.21
N PRO A 15 13.33 1.43 -11.91
CA PRO A 15 12.40 2.44 -12.40
C PRO A 15 12.37 3.64 -11.44
N PHE A 16 11.66 4.70 -11.84
CA PHE A 16 11.28 5.78 -10.93
C PHE A 16 9.84 6.22 -11.18
N MET A 17 9.23 6.84 -10.17
CA MET A 17 7.94 7.50 -10.27
C MET A 17 8.08 8.91 -9.68
N ALA A 18 7.44 9.90 -10.29
CA ALA A 18 7.44 11.27 -9.81
C ALA A 18 6.08 11.61 -9.20
N PHE A 19 6.09 12.32 -8.07
CA PHE A 19 4.86 12.83 -7.45
C PHE A 19 4.34 14.05 -8.22
N SER A 20 3.01 14.17 -8.29
CA SER A 20 2.38 15.44 -8.66
C SER A 20 2.78 16.56 -7.68
N PRO A 21 2.85 17.83 -8.12
CA PRO A 21 3.04 18.94 -7.19
C PRO A 21 1.88 19.02 -6.20
N ASP A 22 2.15 19.56 -5.01
CA ASP A 22 1.07 19.88 -4.08
C ASP A 22 0.17 20.93 -4.75
N PRO A 23 -1.17 20.78 -4.73
CA PRO A 23 -2.09 21.76 -5.30
C PRO A 23 -1.91 23.17 -4.72
N LYS A 24 -1.36 23.29 -3.50
CA LYS A 24 -1.01 24.55 -2.87
C LYS A 24 0.46 24.89 -3.18
N PRO A 25 0.75 25.96 -3.95
CA PRO A 25 2.11 26.30 -4.36
C PRO A 25 3.11 26.45 -3.20
N GLU A 26 2.67 27.04 -2.09
CA GLU A 26 3.43 27.25 -0.85
C GLU A 26 3.92 25.95 -0.18
N TYR A 27 3.27 24.81 -0.43
CA TYR A 27 3.73 23.50 0.07
C TYR A 27 4.78 22.84 -0.82
N ASN A 28 5.11 23.43 -1.98
CA ASN A 28 6.16 22.95 -2.88
C ASN A 28 7.53 23.57 -2.61
N ASP A 29 7.66 24.43 -1.58
CA ASP A 29 8.98 24.82 -1.07
C ASP A 29 9.79 23.57 -0.70
N GLN A 30 11.09 23.57 -1.01
CA GLN A 30 11.93 22.38 -0.86
C GLN A 30 11.96 21.86 0.57
N LEU A 31 12.15 22.75 1.56
CA LEU A 31 12.25 22.38 2.96
C LEU A 31 10.90 21.87 3.47
N VAL A 32 9.82 22.59 3.13
CA VAL A 32 8.45 22.22 3.53
C VAL A 32 8.06 20.87 2.92
N LYS A 33 8.23 20.69 1.61
CA LYS A 33 7.84 19.48 0.90
C LYS A 33 8.66 18.28 1.36
N ALA A 34 9.99 18.42 1.47
CA ALA A 34 10.86 17.36 1.95
C ALA A 34 10.46 16.92 3.36
N THR A 35 10.25 17.87 4.28
CA THR A 35 9.84 17.58 5.66
C THR A 35 8.50 16.83 5.69
N ASN A 36 7.49 17.32 4.96
CA ASN A 36 6.17 16.70 4.91
C ASN A 36 6.22 15.29 4.32
N MET A 37 6.97 15.08 3.22
CA MET A 37 7.13 13.76 2.60
C MET A 37 7.86 12.78 3.53
N THR A 38 8.93 13.20 4.20
CA THR A 38 9.66 12.36 5.16
C THR A 38 8.76 11.97 6.34
N VAL A 39 8.01 12.92 6.91
CA VAL A 39 7.07 12.62 8.00
C VAL A 39 5.95 11.68 7.53
N ALA A 40 5.41 11.88 6.32
CA ALA A 40 4.40 10.99 5.75
C ALA A 40 4.93 9.56 5.55
N ALA A 41 6.16 9.41 5.05
CA ALA A 41 6.83 8.11 4.90
C ALA A 41 7.02 7.41 6.25
N LEU A 42 7.44 8.13 7.30
CA LEU A 42 7.56 7.58 8.65
C LEU A 42 6.21 7.19 9.25
N ARG A 43 5.15 7.95 8.98
CA ARG A 43 3.78 7.57 9.37
C ARG A 43 3.35 6.28 8.68
N PHE A 44 3.60 6.15 7.38
CA PHE A 44 3.33 4.91 6.64
C PHE A 44 4.09 3.73 7.24
N LEU A 45 5.39 3.88 7.52
CA LEU A 45 6.21 2.84 8.16
C LEU A 45 5.65 2.42 9.52
N LYS A 46 5.22 3.37 10.36
CA LYS A 46 4.60 3.06 11.65
C LYS A 46 3.26 2.34 11.48
N THR A 47 2.43 2.78 10.54
CA THR A 47 1.13 2.18 10.20
C THR A 47 1.29 0.73 9.70
N LEU A 48 2.26 0.48 8.81
CA LEU A 48 2.59 -0.85 8.31
C LEU A 48 3.07 -1.78 9.44
N ARG A 49 4.06 -1.33 10.22
CA ARG A 49 4.64 -2.14 11.31
C ARG A 49 3.68 -2.43 12.45
N ALA A 50 2.73 -1.53 12.71
CA ALA A 50 1.69 -1.74 13.70
C ALA A 50 0.54 -2.63 13.21
N GLY A 51 0.55 -3.08 11.95
CA GLY A 51 -0.51 -3.91 11.37
C GLY A 51 -1.85 -3.18 11.24
N ILE A 52 -1.82 -1.84 11.18
CA ILE A 52 -3.02 -0.98 11.04
C ILE A 52 -3.14 -0.38 9.64
N LEU A 53 -2.21 -0.70 8.74
CA LEU A 53 -2.41 -0.47 7.31
C LEU A 53 -3.55 -1.36 6.83
N GLU A 54 -4.50 -0.79 6.08
CA GLU A 54 -5.56 -1.60 5.50
C GLU A 54 -4.96 -2.65 4.55
N PRO A 55 -5.47 -3.89 4.52
CA PRO A 55 -4.99 -4.90 3.57
C PRO A 55 -5.17 -4.42 2.13
N GLU A 56 -4.20 -4.73 1.28
CA GLU A 56 -4.30 -4.46 -0.15
C GLU A 56 -5.35 -5.38 -0.78
N VAL A 57 -6.44 -4.82 -1.28
CA VAL A 57 -7.58 -5.58 -1.81
C VAL A 57 -8.06 -4.94 -3.11
N PHE A 58 -8.17 -5.76 -4.15
CA PHE A 58 -8.84 -5.35 -5.38
C PHE A 58 -10.36 -5.59 -5.26
N HIS A 59 -11.15 -4.52 -5.36
CA HIS A 59 -12.60 -4.58 -5.23
C HIS A 59 -13.28 -4.45 -6.59
N LEU A 60 -14.03 -5.47 -7.04
CA LEU A 60 -14.85 -5.33 -8.26
C LEU A 60 -16.03 -4.37 -8.07
N ASN A 61 -16.55 -4.28 -6.85
CA ASN A 61 -17.55 -3.29 -6.47
C ASN A 61 -17.27 -2.74 -5.07
N PRO A 62 -16.48 -1.64 -4.97
CA PRO A 62 -16.13 -1.03 -3.68
C PRO A 62 -17.34 -0.65 -2.83
N SER A 63 -18.47 -0.24 -3.45
CA SER A 63 -19.68 0.13 -2.71
C SER A 63 -20.27 -1.01 -1.86
N LYS A 64 -19.93 -2.27 -2.18
CA LYS A 64 -20.36 -3.45 -1.42
C LYS A 64 -19.27 -4.02 -0.54
N SER A 65 -18.03 -4.09 -1.05
CA SER A 65 -16.94 -4.80 -0.37
C SER A 65 -15.95 -3.92 0.37
N ASP A 66 -15.83 -2.63 0.06
CA ASP A 66 -15.03 -1.67 0.83
C ASP A 66 -15.94 -0.83 1.75
N THR A 67 -16.62 -1.51 2.68
CA THR A 67 -17.56 -0.86 3.60
C THR A 67 -17.17 -1.09 5.06
N PRO A 68 -17.48 -0.14 5.97
CA PRO A 68 -17.25 -0.32 7.40
C PRO A 68 -17.99 -1.55 7.97
N GLY A 69 -19.15 -1.90 7.41
CA GLY A 69 -19.90 -3.09 7.79
C GLY A 69 -19.15 -4.38 7.45
N PHE A 70 -18.67 -4.49 6.21
CA PHE A 70 -17.84 -5.63 5.79
C PHE A 70 -16.56 -5.73 6.62
N LYS A 71 -15.82 -4.63 6.79
CA LYS A 71 -14.59 -4.57 7.61
C LYS A 71 -14.83 -5.02 9.06
N LYS A 72 -15.95 -4.63 9.67
CA LYS A 72 -16.35 -5.05 11.04
C LYS A 72 -16.68 -6.54 11.15
N LEU A 73 -17.15 -7.16 10.07
CA LEU A 73 -17.48 -8.59 10.01
C LEU A 73 -16.24 -9.43 9.72
N ILE A 74 -15.49 -9.10 8.66
CA ILE A 74 -14.36 -9.92 8.19
C ILE A 74 -13.23 -10.03 9.20
N ARG A 75 -13.05 -9.03 10.09
CA ARG A 75 -12.03 -9.07 11.15
C ARG A 75 -12.21 -10.20 12.17
N PHE A 76 -13.41 -10.77 12.28
CA PHE A 76 -13.68 -11.91 13.16
C PHE A 76 -13.51 -13.26 12.46
N VAL A 77 -13.35 -13.25 11.13
CA VAL A 77 -13.08 -14.47 10.36
C VAL A 77 -11.60 -14.84 10.53
N PRO A 78 -11.28 -16.09 10.89
CA PRO A 78 -9.89 -16.54 11.00
C PRO A 78 -9.11 -16.32 9.71
N SER A 79 -7.80 -16.06 9.82
CA SER A 79 -6.93 -15.81 8.67
C SER A 79 -6.91 -16.94 7.64
N SER A 80 -7.13 -18.20 8.06
CA SER A 80 -7.24 -19.36 7.17
C SER A 80 -8.48 -19.33 6.26
N LEU A 81 -9.51 -18.55 6.60
CA LEU A 81 -10.78 -18.47 5.89
C LEU A 81 -11.10 -17.07 5.36
N SER A 82 -10.37 -16.04 5.78
CA SER A 82 -10.66 -14.64 5.48
C SER A 82 -10.70 -14.34 3.97
N TRP A 83 -9.85 -15.01 3.19
CA TRP A 83 -9.85 -14.87 1.73
C TRP A 83 -11.17 -15.30 1.09
N PHE A 84 -11.75 -16.43 1.53
CA PHE A 84 -13.06 -16.88 1.04
C PHE A 84 -14.17 -15.88 1.42
N GLY A 85 -14.09 -15.27 2.60
CA GLY A 85 -14.99 -14.21 3.03
C GLY A 85 -14.97 -12.99 2.11
N ALA A 86 -13.78 -12.56 1.68
CA ALA A 86 -13.61 -11.49 0.70
C ALA A 86 -14.10 -11.89 -0.70
N TYR A 87 -13.81 -13.12 -1.12
CA TYR A 87 -14.23 -13.65 -2.41
C TYR A 87 -15.76 -13.62 -2.58
N MET A 88 -16.54 -13.93 -1.54
CA MET A 88 -18.00 -13.89 -1.56
C MET A 88 -18.59 -12.50 -1.88
N VAL A 89 -17.83 -11.42 -1.64
CA VAL A 89 -18.23 -10.04 -1.96
C VAL A 89 -17.45 -9.47 -3.16
N ASN A 90 -16.88 -10.35 -3.99
CA ASN A 90 -16.10 -9.98 -5.17
C ASN A 90 -14.90 -9.06 -4.84
N ALA A 91 -14.25 -9.34 -3.71
CA ALA A 91 -13.02 -8.68 -3.28
C ALA A 91 -11.86 -9.68 -3.27
N TYR A 92 -10.69 -9.23 -3.75
CA TYR A 92 -9.52 -10.07 -3.99
C TYR A 92 -8.33 -9.51 -3.20
N PRO A 93 -8.10 -9.99 -1.97
CA PRO A 93 -6.92 -9.63 -1.19
C PRO A 93 -5.65 -10.04 -1.93
N LEU A 94 -4.64 -9.16 -1.91
CA LEU A 94 -3.35 -9.36 -2.57
C LEU A 94 -2.27 -9.78 -1.58
N ASP A 95 -1.21 -10.40 -2.10
CA ASP A 95 -0.04 -10.72 -1.29
C ASP A 95 0.67 -9.45 -0.83
N MET A 96 0.96 -9.36 0.47
CA MET A 96 1.70 -8.26 1.08
C MET A 96 3.06 -8.70 1.63
N SER A 97 3.53 -9.92 1.31
CA SER A 97 4.77 -10.48 1.83
C SER A 97 6.02 -9.65 1.52
N GLN A 98 5.97 -8.79 0.51
CA GLN A 98 7.11 -7.96 0.08
C GLN A 98 7.17 -6.60 0.79
N TYR A 99 6.08 -6.14 1.42
CA TYR A 99 5.93 -4.76 1.91
C TYR A 99 6.93 -4.40 3.01
N PHE A 100 7.45 -5.37 3.77
CA PHE A 100 8.44 -5.12 4.82
C PHE A 100 9.82 -4.68 4.28
N ARG A 101 10.05 -4.79 2.96
CA ARG A 101 11.28 -4.37 2.28
C ARG A 101 11.25 -2.93 1.75
N LEU A 102 10.14 -2.20 2.00
CA LEU A 102 10.05 -0.74 1.83
C LEU A 102 10.82 -0.01 2.93
#